data_AF-A0A1F8NW54-F1
#
_entry.id   AF-A0A1F8NW54-F1
#
_cell.length_a   1.000
_cell.length_b   1.000
_cell.length_c   1.000
_cell.angle_alpha   90.00
_cell.angle_beta   90.00
_cell.angle_gamma   90.00
#
_symmetry.space_group_name_H-M   'P 1'
#
loop_
_entity.id
_entity.type
_entity.pdbx_description
1 polymer ?
#
loop_
_entity_poly.entity_id
_entity_poly.type
_entity_poly.pdbx_seq_one_letter_code
_entity_poly.pdbx_strand_id
1 'polypeptide(L)' 'MMYGRDYQPPEPKHYFSDVDYSDWSGKWVDAAQDAGIVEPCGTNPLRFCPEETLKRKVAAYMMYQAKGLAFL' A
#
# COMPACT_ATOMS: atom_id res chain seq x y z
N MET A 1 -3.71 -8.38 -13.57
CA MET A 1 -2.80 -7.71 -12.61
C MET A 1 -2.80 -6.24 -12.95
N MET A 2 -2.87 -5.34 -11.97
CA MET A 2 -3.08 -3.90 -12.21
C MET A 2 -2.06 -3.29 -13.18
N TYR A 3 -0.77 -3.67 -13.06
CA TYR A 3 0.32 -3.10 -13.86
C TYR A 3 1.20 -4.13 -14.60
N GLY A 4 0.81 -5.42 -14.59
CA GLY A 4 1.60 -6.50 -15.19
C GLY A 4 2.71 -7.07 -14.28
N ARG A 5 3.45 -8.06 -14.79
CA ARG A 5 4.50 -8.79 -14.03
C ARG A 5 5.78 -7.97 -13.85
N ASP A 6 6.12 -7.16 -14.84
CA ASP A 6 7.41 -6.45 -14.90
C ASP A 6 7.33 -5.03 -14.32
N TYR A 7 6.22 -4.70 -13.67
CA TYR A 7 6.02 -3.40 -13.04
C TYR A 7 7.07 -3.13 -11.97
N GLN A 8 7.63 -1.92 -12.00
CA GLN A 8 8.46 -1.36 -10.96
C GLN A 8 7.84 -0.03 -10.51
N PRO A 9 7.59 0.16 -9.20
CA PRO A 9 7.16 1.44 -8.69
C PRO A 9 8.13 2.57 -9.07
N PRO A 10 7.63 3.79 -9.31
CA PRO A 10 8.48 4.97 -9.42
C PRO A 10 9.16 5.28 -8.07
N GLU A 11 10.00 6.31 -8.05
CA GLU A 11 10.58 6.81 -6.81
C GLU A 11 9.48 7.18 -5.79
N PRO A 12 9.65 6.84 -4.51
CA PRO A 12 8.64 7.08 -3.49
C PRO A 12 8.43 8.58 -3.22
N LYS A 13 7.22 8.94 -2.81
CA LYS A 13 6.78 10.29 -2.46
C LYS A 13 6.84 10.58 -0.96
N HIS A 14 7.05 9.55 -0.15
CA HIS A 14 7.14 9.61 1.31
C HIS A 14 5.82 9.96 2.00
N TYR A 15 4.74 9.25 1.69
CA TYR A 15 3.43 9.50 2.29
C TYR A 15 3.36 9.18 3.80
N PHE A 16 4.06 8.14 4.24
CA PHE A 16 3.93 7.61 5.60
C PHE A 16 5.10 8.03 6.48
N SER A 17 4.81 8.47 7.70
CA SER A 17 5.83 8.96 8.63
C SER A 17 6.70 7.85 9.24
N ASP A 18 6.29 6.59 9.11
CA ASP A 18 6.86 5.43 9.79
C ASP A 18 7.37 4.35 8.81
N VAL A 19 7.49 4.69 7.53
CA VAL A 19 8.08 3.82 6.51
C VAL A 19 9.53 4.24 6.28
N ASP A 20 10.45 3.27 6.35
CA ASP A 20 11.83 3.45 5.90
C ASP A 20 11.88 3.32 4.37
N TYR A 21 12.03 4.44 3.67
CA TYR A 21 12.08 4.47 2.21
C TYR A 21 13.43 4.05 1.62
N SER A 22 14.44 3.78 2.45
CA SER A 22 15.67 3.10 2.01
C SER A 22 15.50 1.58 1.93
N ASP A 23 14.45 1.03 2.56
CA ASP A 23 14.10 -0.38 2.44
C ASP A 23 13.47 -0.69 1.07
N TRP A 24 13.62 -1.93 0.62
CA TRP A 24 13.08 -2.41 -0.66
C TRP A 24 11.57 -2.20 -0.77
N SER A 25 10.86 -2.20 0.37
CA SER A 25 9.41 -2.11 0.47
C SER A 25 8.85 -0.69 0.32
N GLY A 26 9.63 0.35 0.64
CA GLY A 26 9.13 1.73 0.73
C GLY A 26 8.44 2.24 -0.54
N LYS A 27 9.07 2.02 -1.71
CA LYS A 27 8.47 2.39 -3.00
C LYS A 27 7.19 1.61 -3.35
N TRP A 28 7.07 0.38 -2.87
CA TRP A 28 5.86 -0.44 -3.08
C TRP A 28 4.71 0.03 -2.19
N VAL A 29 5.01 0.46 -0.96
CA VAL A 29 4.02 1.03 -0.05
C VAL A 29 3.41 2.30 -0.66
N ASP A 30 4.23 3.20 -1.19
CA ASP A 30 3.73 4.43 -1.82
C ASP A 30 2.95 4.16 -3.11
N ALA A 31 3.39 3.22 -3.94
CA ALA A 31 2.62 2.83 -5.11
C ALA A 31 1.26 2.23 -4.76
N ALA A 32 1.17 1.44 -3.68
CA ALA A 32 -0.09 0.91 -3.19
C ALA A 32 -0.99 2.03 -2.62
N GLN A 33 -0.41 3.06 -2.00
CA GLN A 33 -1.13 4.24 -1.54
C GLN A 33 -1.68 5.07 -2.71
N ASP A 34 -0.88 5.32 -3.74
CA ASP A 34 -1.33 5.99 -4.97
C ASP A 34 -2.47 5.23 -5.67
N ALA A 35 -2.47 3.91 -5.57
CA ALA A 35 -3.52 3.04 -6.09
C ALA A 35 -4.77 2.93 -5.19
N GLY A 36 -4.77 3.55 -4.00
CA GLY A 36 -5.88 3.47 -3.04
C GLY A 36 -6.06 2.08 -2.42
N ILE A 37 -5.00 1.26 -2.39
CA ILE A 37 -5.03 -0.12 -1.87
C ILE A 37 -4.73 -0.16 -0.37
N VAL A 38 -3.91 0.78 0.13
CA VAL A 38 -3.43 0.78 1.51
C VAL A 38 -4.56 1.14 2.49
N GLU A 39 -4.64 0.37 3.57
CA GLU A 39 -5.42 0.72 4.76
C GLU A 39 -4.44 1.23 5.83
N PRO A 40 -4.33 2.56 6.05
CA PRO A 40 -3.38 3.12 7.00
C PRO A 40 -3.74 2.76 8.45
N CYS A 41 -2.74 2.50 9.30
CA CYS A 41 -2.95 2.23 10.72
C CYS A 41 -3.17 3.52 11.55
N GLY A 42 -2.89 4.69 10.98
CA GLY A 42 -3.12 6.00 11.61
C GLY A 42 -3.14 7.11 10.58
N THR A 43 -3.85 8.21 10.88
CA THR A 43 -4.12 9.29 9.92
C THR A 43 -3.54 10.65 10.30
N ASN A 44 -3.05 10.82 11.53
CA ASN A 44 -2.39 12.05 11.96
C ASN A 44 -1.35 11.76 13.07
N PRO A 45 -0.07 11.51 12.73
CA PRO A 45 0.47 11.46 11.36
C PRO A 45 -0.04 10.25 10.57
N LEU A 46 0.02 10.34 9.24
CA LEU A 46 -0.31 9.21 8.37
C LEU A 46 0.74 8.11 8.57
N ARG A 47 0.30 6.91 8.93
CA ARG A 47 1.16 5.76 9.27
C ARG A 47 0.74 4.48 8.56
N PHE A 48 1.73 3.71 8.14
CA PHE A 48 1.57 2.41 7.49
C PHE A 48 1.65 1.25 8.48
N CYS A 49 2.46 1.37 9.54
CA CYS A 49 2.79 0.31 10.48
C CYS A 49 3.38 -0.95 9.80
N PRO A 50 4.57 -0.87 9.18
CA PRO A 50 5.14 -1.96 8.35
C PRO A 50 5.34 -3.29 9.09
N GLU A 51 5.59 -3.24 10.40
CA GLU A 51 5.85 -4.42 11.24
C GLU A 51 4.57 -5.03 11.86
N GLU A 52 3.41 -4.41 11.67
CA GLU A 52 2.16 -4.95 12.23
C GLU A 52 1.62 -6.14 11.43
N THR A 53 1.05 -7.12 12.15
CA THR A 53 0.44 -8.29 11.50
C THR A 53 -0.84 -7.91 10.76
N LEU A 54 -0.87 -8.19 9.45
CA LEU A 54 -2.06 -7.96 8.63
C LEU A 54 -3.18 -8.96 8.94
N LYS A 55 -4.33 -8.45 9.38
CA LYS A 55 -5.54 -9.27 9.60
C LYS A 55 -6.07 -9.77 8.25
N ARG A 56 -6.42 -11.06 8.16
CA ARG A 56 -6.97 -11.68 6.93
C ARG A 56 -8.14 -10.90 6.31
N LYS A 57 -9.01 -10.30 7.11
CA LYS A 57 -10.14 -9.48 6.62
C LYS A 57 -9.68 -8.19 5.91
N VAL A 58 -8.62 -7.56 6.39
CA VAL A 58 -8.03 -6.37 5.77
C VAL A 58 -7.28 -6.78 4.51
N ALA A 59 -6.51 -7.88 4.56
CA ALA A 59 -5.88 -8.43 3.36
C ALA A 59 -6.89 -8.71 2.24
N ALA A 60 -8.06 -9.29 2.56
CA ALA A 60 -9.13 -9.52 1.60
C ALA A 60 -9.67 -8.22 0.99
N TYR A 61 -9.85 -7.17 1.80
CA TYR A 61 -10.26 -5.85 1.35
C TYR A 61 -9.22 -5.19 0.42
N MET A 62 -7.94 -5.20 0.80
CA MET A 62 -6.85 -4.69 -0.05
C MET A 62 -6.75 -5.43 -1.38
N MET A 63 -6.90 -6.77 -1.36
CA MET A 63 -6.94 -7.58 -2.59
C MET A 63 -8.15 -7.24 -3.47
N TYR A 64 -9.30 -6.97 -2.87
CA TYR A 64 -10.49 -6.54 -3.59
C TYR A 64 -10.25 -5.20 -4.32
N GLN A 65 -9.66 -4.21 -3.62
CA GLN A 65 -9.26 -2.93 -4.23
C GLN A 65 -8.25 -3.14 -5.36
N ALA A 66 -7.20 -3.95 -5.13
CA ALA A 66 -6.15 -4.22 -6.12
C ALA A 66 -6.64 -4.93 -7.40
N LYS A 67 -7.80 -5.61 -7.34
CA LYS A 67 -8.43 -6.24 -8.50
C LYS A 67 -9.33 -5.28 -9.28
N GLY A 68 -9.53 -4.04 -8.79
CA GLY A 68 -10.41 -3.06 -9.41
C GLY A 68 -11.86 -3.56 -9.50
N LEU A 69 -12.28 -4.41 -8.56
CA LEU A 69 -13.61 -5.00 -8.54
C LEU A 69 -14.62 -3.98 -8.02
N ALA A 70 -14.73 -2.81 -8.63
CA ALA A 70 -15.68 -1.78 -8.19
C ALA A 70 -17.09 -2.36 -8.05
N PHE A 71 -17.76 -2.03 -6.94
CA PHE A 71 -19.22 -2.06 -6.84
C PHE A 71 -19.79 -1.19 -7.97
N LEU A 72 -20.71 -1.77 -8.76
CA LEU A 72 -21.77 -1.00 -9.40
C LEU A 72 -22.63 -0.34 -8.32
#